data_AF-A0A2R9AQA6-F1
#
_entry.id   AF-A0A2R9AQA6-F1
#
_cell.length_a   1.000
_cell.length_b   1.000
_cell.length_c   1.000
_cell.angle_alpha   90.00
_cell.angle_beta   90.00
_cell.angle_gamma   90.00
#
_symmetry.space_group_name_H-M   'P 1'
#
loop_
_entity.id
_entity.type
_entity.pdbx_description
1 polymer ?
#
loop_
_entity_poly.entity_id
_entity_poly.type
_entity_poly.pdbx_seq_one_letter_code
_entity_poly.pdbx_strand_id
1 'polypeptide(L)'
;MEMKKKINLELRNRSPEEVTELVLDNCLCVNGEIEGLNDTFKELEFLSMANVELSSLARLPSLNKLRKLELSDNIISGGLEVLAEKCPNLTYLNLSGNKIKDLSTVEALDEEDDDDYVEEGEEEEEE
;
A
#
# COMPACT_ATOMS: atom_id res chain seq x y z
N MET A 1 14.93 13.42 9.92
CA MET A 1 13.92 13.55 11.01
C MET A 1 13.22 12.20 11.13
N GLU A 2 13.00 11.66 12.33
CA GLU A 2 12.29 10.37 12.50
C GLU A 2 10.85 10.43 11.99
N MET A 3 10.37 9.34 11.39
CA MET A 3 9.02 9.22 10.82
C MET A 3 7.92 9.58 11.84
N LYS A 4 8.00 9.04 13.06
CA LYS A 4 7.02 9.35 14.11
C LYS A 4 6.92 10.85 14.43
N LYS A 5 8.04 11.57 14.42
CA LYS A 5 8.05 13.02 14.62
C LYS A 5 7.43 13.75 13.42
N LYS A 6 7.72 13.30 12.20
CA LYS A 6 7.14 13.84 10.97
C LYS A 6 5.62 13.69 10.94
N ILE A 7 5.09 12.52 11.32
CA ILE A 7 3.64 12.28 11.44
C ILE A 7 2.98 13.32 12.35
N ASN A 8 3.53 13.55 13.56
CA ASN A 8 2.99 14.53 14.49
C ASN A 8 2.96 15.96 13.91
N LEU A 9 3.95 16.33 13.08
CA LEU A 9 3.97 17.62 12.39
C LEU A 9 2.92 17.72 11.29
N GLU A 10 2.70 16.66 10.51
CA GLU A 10 1.71 16.63 9.43
C GLU A 10 0.25 16.58 9.93
N LEU A 11 0.03 16.03 11.12
CA LEU A 11 -1.30 16.03 11.73
C LEU A 11 -1.81 17.47 11.99
N ARG A 12 -0.93 18.43 12.31
CA ARG A 12 -1.28 19.84 12.56
C ARG A 12 -2.46 20.02 13.54
N ASN A 13 -2.47 19.24 14.63
CA ASN A 13 -3.54 19.16 15.64
C ASN A 13 -4.86 18.51 15.18
N ARG A 14 -4.92 17.92 13.98
CA ARG A 14 -6.05 17.09 13.56
C ARG A 14 -5.96 15.70 14.22
N SER A 15 -7.11 15.06 14.40
CA SER A 15 -7.14 13.66 14.76
C SER A 15 -6.65 12.81 13.58
N PRO A 16 -5.85 11.73 13.78
CA PRO A 16 -5.49 10.79 12.72
C PRO A 16 -6.70 10.26 11.94
N GLU A 17 -7.85 10.16 12.61
CA GLU A 17 -9.12 9.71 12.06
C GLU A 17 -9.73 10.64 11.01
N GLU A 18 -9.27 11.89 10.91
CA GLU A 18 -9.77 12.91 9.98
C GLU A 18 -8.78 13.19 8.84
N VAL A 19 -7.62 12.53 8.85
CA VAL A 19 -6.56 12.79 7.89
C VAL A 19 -6.75 11.93 6.65
N THR A 20 -6.95 12.60 5.52
CA THR A 20 -7.10 11.97 4.19
C THR A 20 -5.79 11.90 3.42
N GLU A 21 -4.83 12.77 3.74
CA GLU A 21 -3.54 12.85 3.04
C GLU A 21 -2.40 12.99 4.03
N LEU A 22 -1.34 12.21 3.83
CA LEU A 22 -0.15 12.22 4.67
C LEU A 22 1.12 12.11 3.83
N VAL A 23 2.01 13.11 3.94
CA VAL A 23 3.28 13.17 3.20
C VAL A 23 4.44 13.08 4.19
N LEU A 24 5.15 11.96 4.15
CA LEU A 24 6.23 11.60 5.08
C LEU A 24 7.60 11.55 4.39
N ASP A 25 7.72 12.12 3.19
CA ASP A 25 8.94 12.05 2.40
C ASP A 25 10.18 12.59 3.14
N ASN A 26 11.34 12.03 2.81
CA ASN A 26 12.65 12.46 3.35
C ASN A 26 12.74 12.40 4.89
N CYS A 27 11.92 11.54 5.51
CA CYS A 27 12.09 11.17 6.91
C CYS A 27 12.95 9.91 7.06
N LEU A 28 13.27 9.53 8.30
CA LEU A 28 14.07 8.36 8.60
C LEU A 28 13.18 7.29 9.23
N CYS A 29 13.09 6.14 8.55
CA CYS A 29 12.64 4.89 9.16
C CYS A 29 13.73 4.33 10.07
N VAL A 30 13.33 3.63 11.14
CA VAL A 30 14.26 2.87 11.96
C VAL A 30 14.31 1.45 11.43
N ASN A 31 15.50 0.93 11.14
CA ASN A 31 15.73 -0.40 10.57
C ASN A 31 14.94 -0.67 9.27
N GLY A 32 14.62 0.37 8.49
CA GLY A 32 13.86 0.22 7.25
C GLY A 32 12.41 -0.23 7.44
N GLU A 33 11.82 0.03 8.61
CA GLU A 33 10.43 -0.30 8.95
C GLU A 33 9.59 0.98 9.19
N ILE A 34 8.28 0.85 8.94
CA ILE A 34 7.29 1.92 9.20
C ILE A 34 7.10 2.10 10.71
N GLU A 35 7.06 3.36 11.16
CA GLU A 35 6.82 3.70 12.57
C GLU A 35 5.78 4.81 12.74
N GLY A 36 4.88 4.62 13.70
CA GLY A 36 3.91 5.64 14.11
C GLY A 36 2.61 5.67 13.29
N LEU A 37 2.54 4.97 12.16
CA LEU A 37 1.28 4.64 11.50
C LEU A 37 0.59 3.49 12.22
N ASN A 38 -0.74 3.52 12.27
CA ASN A 38 -1.61 2.50 12.87
C ASN A 38 -3.02 2.60 12.28
N ASP A 39 -3.94 1.73 12.70
CA ASP A 39 -5.28 1.60 12.11
C ASP A 39 -6.22 2.80 12.42
N THR A 40 -5.78 3.82 13.17
CA THR A 40 -6.57 5.04 13.41
C THR A 40 -6.67 5.95 12.17
N PHE A 41 -5.76 5.80 11.20
CA PHE A 41 -5.76 6.54 9.93
C PHE A 41 -6.81 6.00 8.93
N LYS A 42 -8.05 5.80 9.41
CA LYS A 42 -9.14 5.14 8.68
C LYS A 42 -9.64 5.90 7.46
N GLU A 43 -9.44 7.21 7.40
CA GLU A 43 -9.85 8.08 6.29
C GLU A 43 -8.72 8.37 5.30
N LEU A 44 -7.55 7.76 5.47
CA LEU A 44 -6.38 8.04 4.64
C LEU A 44 -6.59 7.53 3.20
N GLU A 45 -6.51 8.43 2.23
CA GLU A 45 -6.67 8.16 0.80
C GLU A 45 -5.34 8.27 0.05
N PHE A 46 -4.41 9.11 0.53
CA PHE A 46 -3.08 9.30 -0.03
C PHE A 46 -1.99 9.23 1.04
N LEU A 47 -0.99 8.38 0.79
CA LEU A 47 0.21 8.24 1.62
C LEU A 47 1.45 8.34 0.74
N SER A 48 2.36 9.24 1.09
CA SER A 48 3.68 9.34 0.48
C SER A 48 4.77 9.08 1.51
N MET A 49 5.67 8.15 1.18
CA MET A 49 6.85 7.80 1.97
C MET A 49 8.06 7.69 1.03
N ALA A 50 8.27 8.70 0.18
CA ALA A 50 9.38 8.71 -0.76
C ALA A 50 10.70 9.00 -0.04
N ASN A 51 11.76 8.27 -0.44
CA ASN A 51 13.11 8.45 0.09
C ASN A 51 13.17 8.41 1.64
N VAL A 52 12.64 7.34 2.23
CA VAL A 52 12.66 7.14 3.70
C VAL A 52 13.53 5.94 4.14
N GLU A 53 14.29 5.38 3.21
CA GLU A 53 15.11 4.16 3.39
C GLU A 53 14.28 2.92 3.78
N LEU A 54 13.03 2.84 3.31
CA LEU A 54 12.15 1.71 3.63
C LEU A 54 12.63 0.42 2.96
N SER A 55 12.72 -0.67 3.71
CA SER A 55 13.06 -2.01 3.19
C SER A 55 11.93 -3.03 3.33
N SER A 56 10.97 -2.79 4.22
CA SER A 56 9.88 -3.73 4.51
C SER A 56 8.54 -3.02 4.72
N LEU A 57 7.47 -3.62 4.20
CA LEU A 57 6.08 -3.19 4.37
C LEU A 57 5.37 -3.93 5.51
N ALA A 58 6.04 -4.84 6.23
CA ALA A 58 5.41 -5.72 7.23
C ALA A 58 4.70 -4.98 8.39
N ARG A 59 5.04 -3.71 8.63
CA ARG A 59 4.41 -2.85 9.65
C ARG A 59 3.37 -1.88 9.11
N LEU A 60 2.96 -2.03 7.84
CA LEU A 60 1.90 -1.23 7.27
C LEU A 60 0.56 -1.58 7.96
N PRO A 61 -0.16 -0.62 8.55
CA PRO A 61 -1.48 -0.87 9.11
C PRO A 61 -2.51 -1.11 8.00
N SER A 62 -3.70 -1.58 8.37
CA SER A 62 -4.80 -1.68 7.40
C SER A 62 -5.32 -0.27 7.08
N LEU A 63 -5.21 0.11 5.81
CA LEU A 63 -5.60 1.41 5.27
C LEU A 63 -6.65 1.21 4.18
N ASN A 64 -7.85 0.82 4.59
CA ASN A 64 -8.91 0.38 3.69
C ASN A 64 -9.38 1.45 2.70
N LYS A 65 -9.19 2.74 2.98
CA LYS A 65 -9.57 3.85 2.07
C LYS A 65 -8.40 4.34 1.20
N LEU A 66 -7.20 3.77 1.36
CA LEU A 66 -6.03 4.23 0.64
C LEU A 66 -6.17 3.94 -0.85
N ARG A 67 -6.06 4.98 -1.67
CA ARG A 67 -6.15 4.88 -3.14
C ARG A 67 -4.81 5.08 -3.81
N LYS A 68 -3.92 5.88 -3.20
CA LYS A 68 -2.63 6.25 -3.75
C LYS A 68 -1.52 6.06 -2.73
N LEU A 69 -0.51 5.27 -3.13
CA LEU A 69 0.67 4.98 -2.31
C LEU A 69 1.94 5.29 -3.11
N GLU A 70 2.75 6.21 -2.59
CA GLU A 70 4.02 6.64 -3.16
C GLU A 70 5.19 6.12 -2.30
N LEU A 71 6.01 5.22 -2.88
CA LEU A 71 7.12 4.53 -2.22
C LEU A 71 8.43 4.67 -3.02
N SER A 72 8.54 5.67 -3.88
CA SER A 72 9.75 5.88 -4.68
C SER A 72 11.01 6.10 -3.85
N ASP A 73 12.15 5.76 -4.46
CA ASP A 73 13.48 5.98 -3.90
C ASP A 73 13.70 5.32 -2.53
N ASN A 74 13.13 4.12 -2.35
CA ASN A 74 13.35 3.28 -1.17
C ASN A 74 14.24 2.07 -1.53
N ILE A 75 14.35 1.09 -0.63
CA ILE A 75 15.18 -0.11 -0.82
C ILE A 75 14.36 -1.41 -0.73
N ILE A 76 13.06 -1.32 -1.04
CA ILE A 76 12.13 -2.46 -1.05
C ILE A 76 12.56 -3.44 -2.14
N SER A 77 12.56 -4.74 -1.83
CA SER A 77 12.91 -5.80 -2.77
C SER A 77 11.88 -6.94 -2.84
N GLY A 78 10.78 -6.85 -2.09
CA GLY A 78 9.78 -7.92 -1.94
C GLY A 78 8.70 -7.56 -0.91
N GLY A 79 7.83 -8.52 -0.57
CA GLY A 79 6.80 -8.34 0.45
C GLY A 79 5.63 -7.47 0.00
N LEU A 80 5.35 -7.45 -1.31
CA LEU A 80 4.29 -6.62 -1.89
C LEU A 80 2.89 -7.22 -1.68
N GLU A 81 2.79 -8.53 -1.42
CA GLU A 81 1.54 -9.22 -1.06
C GLU A 81 0.83 -8.57 0.13
N VAL A 82 1.57 -7.91 1.03
CA VAL A 82 1.02 -7.15 2.16
C VAL A 82 0.12 -6.00 1.68
N LEU A 83 0.37 -5.44 0.50
CA LEU A 83 -0.44 -4.34 -0.05
C LEU A 83 -1.85 -4.81 -0.43
N ALA A 84 -2.00 -6.03 -0.96
CA ALA A 84 -3.32 -6.60 -1.25
C ALA A 84 -4.13 -6.77 0.04
N GLU A 85 -3.51 -7.28 1.11
CA GLU A 85 -4.19 -7.47 2.40
C GLU A 85 -4.51 -6.13 3.11
N LYS A 86 -3.56 -5.19 3.13
CA LYS A 86 -3.65 -3.97 3.95
C LYS A 86 -4.24 -2.78 3.23
N CYS A 87 -4.21 -2.75 1.91
CA CYS A 87 -4.66 -1.63 1.09
C CYS A 87 -5.54 -2.13 -0.08
N PRO A 88 -6.66 -2.81 0.19
CA PRO A 88 -7.47 -3.48 -0.83
C PRO A 88 -8.12 -2.54 -1.87
N ASN A 89 -8.13 -1.23 -1.62
CA ASN A 89 -8.69 -0.23 -2.54
C ASN A 89 -7.62 0.59 -3.27
N LEU A 90 -6.36 0.12 -3.26
CA LEU A 90 -5.25 0.81 -3.87
C LEU A 90 -5.40 0.80 -5.40
N THR A 91 -5.31 1.97 -6.02
CA THR A 91 -5.47 2.14 -7.48
C THR A 91 -4.24 2.76 -8.13
N TYR A 92 -3.31 3.26 -7.32
CA TYR A 92 -2.05 3.83 -7.75
C TYR A 92 -0.95 3.44 -6.78
N LEU A 93 0.12 2.88 -7.33
CA LEU A 93 1.32 2.50 -6.60
C LEU A 93 2.55 2.95 -7.39
N ASN A 94 3.42 3.73 -6.75
CA ASN A 94 4.72 4.06 -7.31
C ASN A 94 5.84 3.37 -6.52
N LEU A 95 6.60 2.54 -7.21
CA LEU A 95 7.74 1.78 -6.68
C LEU A 95 9.06 2.16 -7.38
N SER A 96 9.11 3.25 -8.15
CA SER A 96 10.33 3.65 -8.87
C SER A 96 11.53 3.83 -7.94
N GLY A 97 12.74 3.43 -8.36
CA GLY A 97 13.93 3.61 -7.53
C GLY A 97 14.08 2.60 -6.37
N ASN A 98 13.24 1.56 -6.31
CA ASN A 98 13.40 0.44 -5.39
C ASN A 98 14.32 -0.67 -5.94
N LYS A 99 14.52 -1.74 -5.17
CA LYS A 99 15.38 -2.89 -5.48
C LYS A 99 14.58 -4.11 -5.98
N ILE A 100 13.47 -3.88 -6.68
CA ILE A 100 12.65 -4.93 -7.28
C ILE A 100 13.37 -5.43 -8.54
N LYS A 101 13.73 -6.72 -8.56
CA LYS A 101 14.53 -7.33 -9.64
C LYS A 101 13.73 -8.33 -10.47
N ASP A 102 12.74 -8.97 -9.86
CA ASP A 102 12.01 -10.09 -10.44
C ASP A 102 10.53 -9.73 -10.61
N LEU A 103 9.96 -10.04 -11.78
CA LEU A 103 8.53 -9.82 -12.05
C LEU A 103 7.63 -10.59 -11.08
N SER A 104 8.06 -11.74 -10.58
CA SER A 104 7.33 -12.50 -9.57
C SER A 104 7.08 -11.73 -8.27
N THR A 105 7.85 -10.66 -8.01
CA THR A 105 7.60 -9.78 -6.86
C THR A 105 6.32 -8.96 -7.03
N VAL A 106 5.96 -8.62 -8.26
CA VAL A 106 4.75 -7.82 -8.57
C VAL A 106 3.54 -8.68 -8.90
N GLU A 107 3.72 -9.96 -9.26
CA GLU A 107 2.62 -10.94 -9.39
C GLU A 107 1.80 -11.06 -8.11
N ALA A 108 2.40 -10.80 -6.94
CA ALA A 108 1.72 -10.71 -5.65
C ALA A 108 0.65 -9.61 -5.55
N LEU A 109 0.58 -8.72 -6.54
CA LEU A 109 -0.42 -7.64 -6.64
C LEU A 109 -1.51 -7.96 -7.68
N ASP A 110 -1.37 -9.05 -8.43
CA ASP A 110 -2.37 -9.48 -9.39
C ASP A 110 -3.47 -10.22 -8.61
N GLU A 111 -4.66 -9.62 -8.52
CA GLU A 111 -5.85 -10.35 -8.11
C GLU A 111 -6.29 -11.13 -9.34
N GLU A 112 -5.97 -12.42 -9.41
CA GLU A 112 -6.62 -13.30 -10.37
C GLU A 112 -8.11 -13.33 -10.00
N ASP A 113 -8.93 -12.60 -10.77
CA ASP A 113 -10.38 -12.75 -10.76
C ASP A 113 -10.67 -14.22 -11.10
N ASP A 114 -10.91 -15.05 -10.08
CA ASP A 114 -11.50 -16.38 -10.19
C ASP A 114 -12.95 -16.24 -10.70
N ASP A 115 -13.12 -15.74 -11.93
CA ASP A 115 -14.38 -15.80 -12.65
C ASP A 115 -14.57 -17.26 -13.09
N ASP A 116 -15.25 -18.04 -12.24
CA ASP A 116 -15.83 -19.34 -12.55
C ASP A 116 -16.76 -19.19 -13.79
N TYR A 117 -16.19 -19.34 -14.99
CA TYR A 117 -16.94 -19.49 -16.23
C TYR A 117 -17.76 -20.79 -16.15
N VAL A 118 -19.03 -20.68 -15.79
CA VAL A 118 -20.00 -21.76 -15.96
C VAL A 118 -20.44 -21.74 -17.43
N GLU A 119 -19.98 -22.68 -18.24
CA GLU A 119 -20.60 -22.94 -19.55
C GLU A 119 -22.05 -23.41 -19.32
N GLU A 120 -23.02 -22.55 -19.61
CA GLU A 120 -24.41 -22.99 -19.77
C GLU A 120 -24.48 -23.85 -21.04
N GLY A 121 -24.64 -25.16 -20.84
CA GLY A 121 -24.83 -26.11 -21.93
C GLY A 121 -26.11 -25.79 -22.70
N GLU A 122 -25.99 -25.74 -24.02
CA GLU A 122 -27.12 -25.61 -24.94
C GLU A 122 -28.04 -26.83 -24.79
N GLU A 123 -29.25 -26.64 -24.23
CA GLU A 123 -30.32 -27.63 -24.37
C GLU A 123 -30.84 -27.58 -25.80
N GLU A 124 -30.42 -28.54 -26.63
CA GLU A 124 -31.08 -28.82 -27.92
C GLU A 124 -32.50 -29.34 -27.64
N GLU A 125 -33.52 -28.52 -27.88
CA GLU A 125 -34.90 -28.99 -28.01
C GLU A 125 -35.02 -29.80 -29.32
N GLU A 126 -35.05 -31.13 -29.21
CA GLU A 126 -35.48 -32.00 -30.31
C GLU A 126 -37.03 -31.98 -30.43
N GLU A 127 -37.53 -31.68 -31.64
CA GLU A 127 -38.94 -31.69 -32.06
C GLU A 127 -39.60 -33.09 -32.07
#